data_AF-A0A518H415-F1
#
_entry.id   AF-A0A518H415-F1
#
_cell.length_a   1.000
_cell.length_b   1.000
_cell.length_c   1.000
_cell.angle_alpha   90.00
_cell.angle_beta   90.00
_cell.angle_gamma   90.00
#
_symmetry.space_group_name_H-M   'P 1'
#
loop_
_entity.id
_entity.type
_entity.pdbx_description
1 polymer ?
#
loop_
_entity_poly.entity_id
_entity_poly.type
_entity_poly.pdbx_seq_one_letter_code
_entity_poly.pdbx_strand_id
1 'polypeptide(L)'
;MGRPRPIRLAALPAILLLALPQAGRAADEPPRQRTFALTYRATVRDIPEDSEALDLWLPVPQDDANQTIHRLTIDAPAPVTLGREPGSGNRSLHVRLDRPQGEVTVTMTIVATRRENAGRREPLSPGELRRYLAPEPLDGPIRRLAEEATPGPGGG
;
A
#
# COMPACT_ATOMS: atom_id res chain seq x y z
N MET A 1 75.69 14.27 -55.37
CA MET A 1 75.72 13.71 -53.99
C MET A 1 74.88 14.62 -53.11
N GLY A 2 73.74 14.15 -52.58
CA GLY A 2 72.85 14.98 -51.74
C GLY A 2 71.39 14.51 -51.68
N ARG A 3 71.20 13.32 -51.10
CA ARG A 3 70.01 12.52 -50.74
C ARG A 3 68.58 13.14 -50.83
N PRO A 4 67.57 12.35 -51.27
CA PRO A 4 66.16 12.74 -51.25
C PRO A 4 65.57 12.75 -49.82
N ARG A 5 64.62 13.66 -49.56
CA ARG A 5 63.89 13.77 -48.28
C ARG A 5 62.65 12.87 -48.26
N PRO A 6 62.34 12.23 -47.12
CA PRO A 6 61.34 11.16 -47.02
C PRO A 6 59.89 11.67 -46.99
N ILE A 7 59.00 10.89 -47.61
CA ILE A 7 57.54 11.03 -47.53
C ILE A 7 57.12 10.76 -46.08
N ARG A 8 56.47 11.74 -45.43
CA ARG A 8 55.85 11.55 -44.12
C ARG A 8 54.45 10.96 -44.32
N LEU A 9 54.26 9.68 -43.99
CA LEU A 9 52.94 9.10 -43.78
C LEU A 9 52.33 9.75 -42.53
N ALA A 10 51.29 10.55 -42.70
CA ALA A 10 50.47 11.03 -41.59
C ALA A 10 49.54 9.88 -41.14
N ALA A 11 49.81 9.32 -39.96
CA ALA A 11 48.89 8.37 -39.32
C ALA A 11 47.71 9.14 -38.72
N LEU A 12 46.50 8.90 -39.24
CA LEU A 12 45.25 9.32 -38.59
C LEU A 12 44.97 8.39 -37.41
N PRO A 13 44.76 8.89 -36.17
CA PRO A 13 44.15 8.07 -35.14
C PRO A 13 42.64 8.02 -35.41
N ALA A 14 42.16 6.88 -35.91
CA ALA A 14 40.75 6.56 -35.89
C ALA A 14 40.34 6.27 -34.43
N ILE A 15 39.85 7.30 -33.74
CA ILE A 15 39.20 7.14 -32.43
C ILE A 15 37.82 6.53 -32.71
N LEU A 16 37.74 5.20 -32.61
CA LEU A 16 36.47 4.49 -32.59
C LEU A 16 35.82 4.75 -31.22
N LEU A 17 34.94 5.74 -31.15
CA LEU A 17 34.05 5.95 -30.01
C LEU A 17 33.10 4.73 -29.94
N LEU A 18 33.43 3.76 -29.09
CA LEU A 18 32.50 2.73 -28.67
C LEU A 18 31.34 3.43 -27.92
N ALA A 19 30.23 3.63 -28.61
CA ALA A 19 28.97 4.03 -28.00
C ALA A 19 28.50 2.88 -27.11
N LEU A 20 28.88 2.90 -25.83
CA LEU A 20 28.26 2.08 -24.81
C LEU A 20 26.77 2.45 -24.77
N PRO A 21 25.84 1.48 -24.84
CA PRO A 21 24.44 1.78 -24.61
C PRO A 21 24.34 2.31 -23.18
N GLN A 22 24.02 3.60 -23.05
CA GLN A 22 23.55 4.11 -21.78
C GLN A 22 22.23 3.39 -21.51
N ALA A 23 22.28 2.33 -20.71
CA ALA A 23 21.11 1.84 -20.01
C ALA A 23 20.66 2.99 -19.12
N GLY A 24 19.80 3.85 -19.68
CA GLY A 24 19.18 4.93 -18.94
C GLY A 24 18.47 4.28 -17.77
N ARG A 25 18.96 4.52 -16.56
CA ARG A 25 18.11 4.38 -15.38
C ARG A 25 16.90 5.25 -15.68
N ALA A 26 15.74 4.64 -15.89
CA ALA A 26 14.50 5.37 -15.83
C ALA A 26 14.53 6.12 -14.49
N ALA A 27 14.58 7.45 -14.55
CA ALA A 27 14.44 8.26 -13.36
C ALA A 27 13.10 7.85 -12.74
N ASP A 28 13.09 7.48 -11.47
CA ASP A 28 11.84 7.24 -10.75
C ASP A 28 11.06 8.55 -10.79
N GLU A 29 9.98 8.58 -11.58
CA GLU A 29 9.03 9.68 -11.55
C GLU A 29 8.47 9.74 -10.11
N PRO A 30 8.38 10.93 -9.50
CA PRO A 30 7.82 11.03 -8.15
C PRO A 30 6.43 10.38 -8.11
N PRO A 31 6.11 9.59 -7.06
CA PRO A 31 4.85 8.88 -7.01
C PRO A 31 3.69 9.85 -7.16
N ARG A 32 2.75 9.52 -8.05
CA ARG A 32 1.58 10.35 -8.28
C ARG A 32 0.82 10.52 -6.98
N GLN A 33 0.36 11.73 -6.71
CA GLN A 33 -0.38 12.02 -5.49
C GLN A 33 -1.70 12.73 -5.78
N ARG A 34 -2.70 12.46 -4.94
CA ARG A 34 -4.00 13.11 -5.00
C ARG A 34 -4.48 13.43 -3.59
N THR A 35 -5.07 14.61 -3.44
CA THR A 35 -5.80 14.99 -2.23
C THR A 35 -7.29 14.90 -2.50
N PHE A 36 -8.02 14.22 -1.62
CA PHE A 36 -9.47 14.09 -1.73
C PHE A 36 -10.13 14.06 -0.36
N ALA A 37 -11.42 14.37 -0.35
CA ALA A 37 -12.29 14.09 0.76
C ALA A 37 -12.99 12.74 0.53
N LEU A 38 -12.92 11.86 1.52
CA LEU A 38 -13.61 10.57 1.54
C LEU A 38 -14.61 10.57 2.69
N THR A 39 -15.86 10.23 2.39
CA THR A 39 -16.88 9.98 3.41
C THR A 39 -17.16 8.49 3.48
N TYR A 40 -16.90 7.90 4.63
CA TYR A 40 -17.26 6.54 4.97
C TYR A 40 -18.53 6.57 5.82
N ARG A 41 -19.60 5.94 5.36
CA ARG A 41 -20.87 5.84 6.10
C ARG A 41 -21.21 4.38 6.33
N ALA A 42 -21.37 4.00 7.59
CA ALA A 42 -21.92 2.71 7.98
C ALA A 42 -23.32 2.93 8.55
N THR A 43 -24.28 2.16 8.04
CA THR A 43 -25.67 2.20 8.49
C THR A 43 -26.13 0.79 8.80
N VAL A 44 -26.55 0.56 10.03
CA VAL A 44 -27.16 -0.70 10.47
C VAL A 44 -28.66 -0.48 10.57
N ARG A 45 -29.40 -1.28 9.80
CA ARG A 45 -30.87 -1.29 9.74
C ARG A 45 -31.38 -2.55 10.41
N ASP A 46 -32.69 -2.58 10.66
CA ASP A 46 -33.42 -3.78 11.10
C ASP A 46 -32.80 -4.42 12.35
N ILE A 47 -32.36 -3.58 13.31
CA ILE A 47 -31.82 -4.03 14.59
C ILE A 47 -32.97 -4.67 15.39
N PRO A 48 -32.85 -5.94 15.83
CA PRO A 48 -33.88 -6.59 16.63
C PRO A 48 -34.23 -5.77 17.87
N GLU A 49 -35.53 -5.60 18.17
CA GLU A 49 -36.01 -4.74 19.26
C GLU A 49 -35.52 -5.21 20.64
N ASP A 50 -35.22 -6.51 20.79
CA ASP A 50 -34.69 -7.16 21.98
C ASP A 50 -33.16 -7.15 22.08
N SER A 51 -32.47 -6.46 21.16
CA SER A 51 -31.01 -6.32 21.20
C SER A 51 -30.56 -5.58 22.47
N GLU A 52 -29.75 -6.22 23.30
CA GLU A 52 -29.20 -5.60 24.51
C GLU A 52 -28.10 -4.58 24.19
N ALA A 53 -27.32 -4.82 23.12
CA ALA A 53 -26.26 -3.94 22.68
C ALA A 53 -25.97 -4.09 21.19
N LEU A 54 -25.48 -3.00 20.59
CA LEU A 54 -24.81 -3.00 19.29
C LEU A 54 -23.41 -2.45 19.46
N ASP A 55 -22.42 -3.24 19.08
CA ASP A 55 -21.03 -2.83 19.01
C ASP A 55 -20.59 -2.72 17.54
N LEU A 56 -20.08 -1.54 17.16
CA LEU A 56 -19.61 -1.24 15.81
C LEU A 56 -18.12 -0.94 15.81
N TRP A 57 -17.37 -1.63 14.95
CA TRP A 57 -15.97 -1.34 14.69
C TRP A 57 -15.77 -0.90 13.24
N LEU A 58 -15.20 0.29 13.03
CA LEU A 58 -14.87 0.78 11.68
C LEU A 58 -13.38 1.11 11.59
N PRO A 59 -12.72 0.83 10.44
CA PRO A 59 -11.31 1.12 10.26
C PRO A 59 -11.08 2.64 10.31
N VAL A 60 -10.01 3.06 10.99
CA VAL A 60 -9.59 4.46 11.07
C VAL A 60 -8.27 4.60 10.32
N PRO A 61 -8.21 5.42 9.25
CA PRO A 61 -6.99 5.57 8.48
C PRO A 61 -5.89 6.20 9.33
N GLN A 62 -4.63 5.94 8.99
CA GLN A 62 -3.46 6.47 9.69
C GLN A 62 -2.50 7.12 8.70
N ASP A 63 -1.60 7.94 9.21
CA ASP A 63 -0.46 8.43 8.44
C ASP A 63 0.54 7.30 8.20
N ASP A 64 1.08 7.25 6.98
CA ASP A 64 2.19 6.37 6.62
C ASP A 64 3.00 6.95 5.44
N ALA A 65 3.95 6.17 4.92
CA ALA A 65 4.77 6.59 3.79
C ALA A 65 3.95 6.98 2.54
N ASN A 66 2.79 6.35 2.35
CA ASN A 66 1.93 6.47 1.18
C ASN A 66 0.69 7.35 1.43
N GLN A 67 0.44 7.80 2.66
CA GLN A 67 -0.74 8.60 2.98
C GLN A 67 -0.48 9.63 4.09
N THR A 68 -1.09 10.81 3.95
CA THR A 68 -1.16 11.84 4.99
C THR A 68 -2.63 12.18 5.26
N ILE A 69 -3.04 12.14 6.53
CA ILE A 69 -4.38 12.48 7.01
C ILE A 69 -4.38 13.94 7.48
N HIS A 70 -5.06 14.81 6.74
CA HIS A 70 -5.16 16.23 7.08
C HIS A 70 -6.31 16.52 8.03
N ARG A 71 -7.40 15.78 7.89
CA ARG A 71 -8.59 15.94 8.73
C ARG A 71 -9.31 14.62 8.86
N LEU A 72 -9.78 14.35 10.07
CA LEU A 72 -10.67 13.24 10.38
C LEU A 72 -11.79 13.77 11.28
N THR A 73 -13.03 13.54 10.86
CA THR A 73 -14.24 13.95 11.57
C THR A 73 -15.15 12.75 11.67
N ILE A 74 -15.66 12.47 12.87
CA ILE A 74 -16.57 11.34 13.13
C ILE A 74 -17.86 11.93 13.69
N ASP A 75 -18.97 11.53 13.08
CA ASP A 75 -20.32 11.74 13.56
C ASP A 75 -20.91 10.38 13.93
N ALA A 76 -21.29 10.22 15.19
CA ALA A 76 -21.76 8.96 15.76
C ALA A 76 -22.81 9.22 16.86
N PRO A 77 -23.77 8.31 17.04
CA PRO A 77 -24.87 8.48 17.99
C PRO A 77 -24.47 8.23 19.46
N ALA A 78 -23.25 7.78 19.71
CA ALA A 78 -22.71 7.48 21.03
C ALA A 78 -21.20 7.82 21.08
N PRO A 79 -20.60 7.90 22.28
CA PRO A 79 -19.17 8.15 22.43
C PRO A 79 -18.32 7.15 21.65
N VAL A 80 -17.27 7.66 21.01
CA VAL A 80 -16.34 6.87 20.20
C VAL A 80 -15.10 6.55 21.00
N THR A 81 -14.67 5.29 20.98
CA THR A 81 -13.37 4.86 21.48
C THR A 81 -12.45 4.51 20.31
N LEU A 82 -11.17 4.90 20.36
CA LEU A 82 -10.18 4.53 19.36
C LEU A 82 -9.25 3.46 19.91
N GLY A 83 -9.25 2.29 19.27
CA GLY A 83 -8.32 1.20 19.53
C GLY A 83 -7.16 1.17 18.52
N ARG A 84 -6.05 0.55 18.90
CA ARG A 84 -4.91 0.26 18.03
C ARG A 84 -4.55 -1.21 18.13
N GLU A 85 -4.43 -1.88 16.98
CA GLU A 85 -4.00 -3.27 16.90
C GLU A 85 -2.49 -3.38 17.21
N PRO A 86 -2.08 -4.28 18.11
CA PRO A 86 -0.68 -4.62 18.30
C PRO A 86 -0.06 -5.20 17.02
N GLY A 87 1.15 -4.77 16.68
CA GLY A 87 1.88 -5.30 15.53
C GLY A 87 1.71 -4.48 14.25
N SER A 88 0.51 -4.45 13.67
CA SER A 88 0.23 -3.68 12.43
C SER A 88 0.13 -2.17 12.68
N GLY A 89 -0.27 -1.79 13.91
CA GLY A 89 -0.55 -0.41 14.26
C GLY A 89 -1.87 0.13 13.69
N ASN A 90 -2.67 -0.71 13.01
CA ASN A 90 -3.98 -0.35 12.49
C ASN A 90 -4.88 0.23 13.59
N ARG A 91 -5.64 1.26 13.25
CA ARG A 91 -6.59 1.88 14.18
C ARG A 91 -8.01 1.46 13.83
N SER A 92 -8.83 1.24 14.86
CA SER A 92 -10.26 1.04 14.72
C SER A 92 -10.99 1.99 15.64
N LEU A 93 -12.07 2.60 15.15
CA LEU A 93 -13.06 3.19 16.02
C LEU A 93 -13.98 2.09 16.54
N HIS A 94 -14.48 2.27 17.76
CA HIS A 94 -15.50 1.45 18.40
C HIS A 94 -16.61 2.37 18.91
N VAL A 95 -17.85 2.01 18.59
CA VAL A 95 -19.06 2.66 19.12
C VAL A 95 -19.92 1.58 19.71
N ARG A 96 -20.32 1.75 20.97
CA ARG A 96 -21.27 0.89 21.66
C ARG A 96 -22.56 1.65 21.92
N LEU A 97 -23.68 1.03 21.56
CA LEU A 97 -25.03 1.48 21.94
C LEU A 97 -25.66 0.39 22.79
N ASP A 98 -26.16 0.76 23.97
CA ASP A 98 -26.97 -0.14 24.79
C ASP A 98 -28.45 0.02 24.41
N ARG A 99 -29.16 -1.10 24.24
CA ARG A 99 -30.57 -1.17 23.79
C ARG A 99 -30.86 -0.26 22.58
N PRO A 100 -30.09 -0.38 21.48
CA PRO A 100 -30.30 0.42 20.27
C PRO A 100 -31.72 0.22 19.72
N GLN A 101 -32.28 1.29 19.15
CA GLN A 101 -33.60 1.27 18.52
C GLN A 101 -33.52 1.94 17.16
N GLY A 102 -34.21 1.38 16.17
CA GLY A 102 -34.24 1.90 14.81
C GLY A 102 -32.90 1.80 14.08
N GLU A 103 -32.66 2.73 13.15
CA GLU A 103 -31.46 2.77 12.34
C GLU A 103 -30.29 3.44 13.09
N VAL A 104 -29.12 2.80 13.08
CA VAL A 104 -27.88 3.36 13.63
C VAL A 104 -26.94 3.71 12.48
N THR A 105 -26.52 4.98 12.40
CA THR A 105 -25.57 5.45 11.38
C THR A 105 -24.33 6.07 12.02
N VAL A 106 -23.15 5.70 11.52
CA VAL A 106 -21.86 6.34 11.85
C VAL A 106 -21.27 6.89 10.55
N THR A 107 -20.89 8.16 10.54
CA THR A 107 -20.26 8.82 9.39
C THR A 107 -18.86 9.31 9.76
N MET A 108 -17.86 8.89 9.00
CA MET A 108 -16.48 9.35 9.12
C MET A 108 -16.09 10.10 7.84
N THR A 109 -15.69 11.36 7.97
CA THR A 109 -15.17 12.18 6.86
C THR A 109 -13.68 12.39 7.03
N ILE A 110 -12.92 12.05 5.99
CA ILE A 110 -11.46 12.07 5.93
C ILE A 110 -11.04 13.02 4.82
N VAL A 111 -10.09 13.92 5.09
CA VAL A 111 -9.34 14.62 4.04
C VAL A 111 -7.93 14.06 4.06
N ALA A 112 -7.50 13.45 2.96
CA ALA A 112 -6.20 12.81 2.88
C ALA A 112 -5.50 13.10 1.56
N THR A 113 -4.17 13.17 1.62
CA THR A 113 -3.30 13.04 0.44
C THR A 113 -2.82 11.59 0.38
N ARG A 114 -3.09 10.92 -0.74
CA ARG A 114 -2.59 9.58 -1.05
C ARG A 114 -1.53 9.68 -2.13
N ARG A 115 -0.46 8.93 -1.96
CA ARG A 115 0.64 8.73 -2.91
C ARG A 115 0.51 7.31 -3.47
N GLU A 116 0.74 7.16 -4.76
CA GLU A 116 0.79 5.85 -5.40
C GLU A 116 1.88 4.99 -4.75
N ASN A 117 1.48 3.79 -4.33
CA ASN A 117 2.43 2.81 -3.81
C ASN A 117 3.00 2.03 -5.00
N ALA A 118 4.21 2.39 -5.44
CA ALA A 118 4.92 1.72 -6.53
C ALA A 118 5.44 0.32 -6.17
N GLY A 119 5.12 -0.19 -4.97
CA GLY A 119 5.65 -1.41 -4.41
C GLY A 119 7.05 -1.22 -3.84
N ARG A 120 7.41 -2.07 -2.86
CA ARG A 120 8.77 -2.12 -2.33
C ARG A 120 9.66 -2.82 -3.36
N ARG A 121 10.73 -2.15 -3.79
CA ARG A 121 11.71 -2.73 -4.73
C ARG A 121 12.92 -3.32 -4.00
N GLU A 122 13.15 -2.90 -2.76
CA GLU A 122 14.21 -3.42 -1.91
C GLU A 122 13.88 -4.84 -1.43
N PRO A 123 14.85 -5.75 -1.44
CA PRO A 123 14.68 -7.06 -0.82
C PRO A 123 14.20 -6.94 0.63
N LEU A 124 13.34 -7.86 1.04
CA LEU A 124 12.96 -8.03 2.43
C LEU A 124 14.19 -8.46 3.24
N SER A 125 14.34 -7.95 4.45
CA SER A 125 15.33 -8.48 5.38
C SER A 125 15.01 -9.94 5.72
N PRO A 126 15.99 -10.76 6.15
CA PRO A 126 15.73 -12.14 6.57
C PRO A 126 14.70 -12.26 7.70
N GLY A 127 14.55 -11.24 8.55
CA GLY A 127 13.53 -11.21 9.60
C GLY A 127 12.13 -10.95 9.03
N GLU A 128 11.99 -9.95 8.16
CA GLU A 128 10.73 -9.65 7.47
C GLU A 128 10.27 -10.80 6.58
N LEU A 129 11.19 -11.40 5.81
CA LEU A 129 10.89 -12.54 4.96
C LEU A 129 10.38 -13.72 5.77
N ARG A 130 11.05 -14.08 6.88
CA ARG A 130 10.58 -15.13 7.78
C ARG A 130 9.20 -14.84 8.37
N ARG A 131 8.92 -13.58 8.71
CA ARG A 131 7.62 -13.16 9.23
C ARG A 131 6.52 -13.30 8.19
N TYR A 132 6.73 -12.78 6.98
CA TYR A 132 5.72 -12.79 5.92
C TYR A 132 5.51 -14.17 5.29
N LEU A 133 6.49 -15.07 5.39
CA LEU A 133 6.37 -16.47 4.97
C LEU A 133 5.93 -17.40 6.10
N ALA A 134 5.81 -16.91 7.33
CA ALA A 134 5.31 -17.73 8.43
C ALA A 134 3.86 -18.13 8.11
N PRO A 135 3.46 -19.38 8.40
CA PRO A 135 2.08 -19.80 8.23
C PRO A 135 1.20 -19.00 9.18
N GLU A 136 0.35 -18.14 8.60
CA GLU A 136 -0.85 -17.65 9.26
C GLU A 136 -1.88 -18.79 9.19
N PRO A 137 -2.54 -19.19 10.28
CA PRO A 137 -3.58 -20.20 10.23
C PRO A 137 -4.77 -19.69 9.41
N LEU A 138 -4.72 -19.94 8.10
CA LEU A 138 -5.87 -19.83 7.19
C LEU A 138 -6.66 -21.13 7.32
N ASP A 139 -7.61 -21.17 8.25
CA ASP A 139 -8.41 -22.37 8.46
C ASP A 139 -9.56 -22.51 7.44
N GLY A 140 -9.95 -23.75 7.17
CA GLY A 140 -11.19 -24.07 6.49
C GLY A 140 -11.27 -23.64 5.01
N PRO A 141 -12.38 -23.00 4.57
CA PRO A 141 -12.64 -22.71 3.15
C PRO A 141 -11.58 -21.85 2.45
N ILE A 142 -10.91 -20.94 3.18
CA ILE A 142 -9.95 -20.00 2.60
C ILE A 142 -8.70 -20.73 2.10
N ARG A 143 -8.23 -21.75 2.83
CA ARG A 143 -7.10 -22.58 2.39
C ARG A 143 -7.40 -23.30 1.08
N ARG A 144 -8.58 -23.91 0.98
CA ARG A 144 -9.00 -24.60 -0.25
C ARG A 144 -9.07 -23.65 -1.44
N LEU A 145 -9.67 -22.47 -1.25
CA LEU A 145 -9.74 -21.45 -2.30
C LEU A 145 -8.35 -20.96 -2.73
N ALA A 146 -7.41 -20.80 -1.80
CA ALA A 146 -6.05 -20.41 -2.12
C ALA A 146 -5.30 -21.48 -2.94
N GLU A 147 -5.48 -22.76 -2.58
CA GLU A 147 -4.91 -23.90 -3.31
C GLU A 147 -5.50 -24.02 -4.72
N GLU A 148 -6.82 -23.85 -4.88
CA GLU A 148 -7.51 -23.86 -6.18
C GLU A 148 -7.11 -22.67 -7.08
N ALA A 149 -6.95 -21.47 -6.51
CA ALA A 149 -6.63 -20.26 -7.26
C ALA A 149 -5.16 -20.16 -7.69
N THR A 150 -4.28 -20.95 -7.06
CA THR A 150 -2.83 -20.89 -7.30
C THR A 150 -2.28 -22.24 -7.77
N PRO A 151 -2.79 -22.83 -8.88
CA PRO A 151 -2.07 -23.93 -9.49
C PRO A 151 -0.69 -23.39 -9.86
N GLY A 152 0.36 -23.96 -9.25
CA GLY A 152 1.73 -23.54 -9.50
C GLY A 152 2.01 -23.55 -11.01
N PRO A 153 2.91 -22.70 -11.51
CA PRO A 153 3.28 -22.74 -12.92
C PRO A 153 3.69 -24.17 -13.25
N GLY A 154 2.92 -24.81 -14.14
CA GLY A 154 3.10 -26.21 -14.50
C GLY A 154 4.56 -26.41 -14.91
N GLY A 155 5.25 -27.30 -14.20
CA GLY A 155 6.61 -27.70 -14.54
C GLY A 155 6.58 -28.34 -15.93
N GLY A 156 7.10 -27.61 -16.92
CA GLY A 156 7.51 -28.11 -18.22
C GLY A 156 9.02 -28.21 -18.28
#